data_AF-A0A6L4AWE9-F1
#
_entry.id   AF-A0A6L4AWE9-F1
#
_cell.length_a   1.000
_cell.length_b   1.000
_cell.length_c   1.000
_cell.angle_alpha   90.00
_cell.angle_beta   90.00
_cell.angle_gamma   90.00
#
_symmetry.space_group_name_H-M   'P 1'
#
loop_
_entity.id
_entity.type
_entity.pdbx_description
1 polymer ?
#
loop_
_entity_poly.entity_id
_entity_poly.type
_entity_poly.pdbx_seq_one_letter_code
_entity_poly.pdbx_strand_id
1 'polypeptide(L)'
;MKRWLEAFASLKLTVALLLLLAGVLAGGTIVESLRGTEAAQAVYFSPWFLILQGIFALNLLAAIVDRWPRSLWRLGFAITHLSMLLILGGSLATWMLKVEGRMPLWEGQASNLILRGSEGEVPPFELPFQVRLDAFEIDTYPGTQRPAMFRSRVVVLDPDSGEQPAIIEMNRPLSWRGFQFFQSSYQLRDGREMSILSVARDPGQWVVFVGYTLLVAGMIVVFATRLLQHRRLVRTGAAALAVALAGLAAPLGAAQVPDAPTVESLRLLAVQHDGRTMPFDTQARNAVLDVTGRRSWPGVDPVAMAAGWTLDPDGWMRAPIVRLRSDVAEVAGVDGRRWASFEELAGNRALLERFARARQRSQAEEGLAPVDKHLLELEGRLVTLDDYLRGTAIRLRPGADPNAPWSPIAGARSAAALLEA
;
A
#
# COMPACT_ATOMS: atom_id res chain seq x y z
N MET A 1 33.53 34.14 16.30
CA MET A 1 32.88 32.81 16.47
C MET A 1 31.43 32.92 16.91
N LYS A 2 31.11 33.62 18.01
CA LYS A 2 29.73 33.74 18.53
C LYS A 2 28.70 34.29 17.53
N ARG A 3 29.03 35.36 16.80
CA ARG A 3 28.15 35.95 15.75
C ARG A 3 27.83 34.98 14.60
N TRP A 4 28.78 34.11 14.23
CA TRP A 4 28.56 33.11 13.19
C TRP A 4 27.65 31.99 13.68
N LEU A 5 27.87 31.50 14.92
CA LEU A 5 27.00 30.51 15.55
C LEU A 5 25.55 31.02 15.63
N GLU A 6 25.34 32.25 16.10
CA GLU A 6 24.01 32.87 16.20
C GLU A 6 23.31 33.01 14.84
N ALA A 7 24.06 33.36 13.78
CA ALA A 7 23.52 33.45 12.43
C ALA A 7 23.08 32.08 11.90
N PHE A 8 23.92 31.06 12.06
CA PHE A 8 23.62 29.68 11.65
C PHE A 8 22.55 29.01 12.53
N ALA A 9 22.39 29.40 13.79
CA ALA A 9 21.34 28.90 14.70
C ALA A 9 20.01 29.68 14.61
N SER A 10 19.89 30.63 13.67
CA SER A 10 18.73 31.52 13.59
C SER A 10 17.48 30.81 13.05
N LEU A 11 16.33 31.07 13.69
CA LEU A 11 15.04 30.51 13.27
C LEU A 11 14.63 30.99 11.87
N LYS A 12 15.00 32.23 11.50
CA LYS A 12 14.73 32.78 10.16
C LYS A 12 15.43 31.95 9.07
N LEU A 13 16.70 31.61 9.30
CA LEU A 13 17.45 30.73 8.40
C LEU A 13 16.81 29.33 8.34
N THR A 14 16.45 28.75 9.49
CA THR A 14 15.78 27.44 9.53
C THR A 14 14.49 27.43 8.71
N VAL A 15 13.61 28.42 8.88
CA VAL A 15 12.36 28.51 8.12
C VAL A 15 12.61 28.68 6.62
N ALA A 16 13.57 29.53 6.24
CA ALA A 16 13.93 29.70 4.83
C ALA A 16 14.45 28.40 4.21
N LEU A 17 15.33 27.68 4.90
CA LEU A 17 15.86 26.38 4.46
C LEU A 17 14.77 25.31 4.34
N LEU A 18 13.85 25.24 5.31
CA LEU A 18 12.72 24.31 5.28
C LEU A 18 11.78 24.57 4.10
N LEU A 19 11.45 25.84 3.83
CA LEU A 19 10.61 26.20 2.68
C LEU A 19 11.31 25.89 1.36
N LEU A 20 12.61 26.16 1.25
CA LEU A 20 13.39 25.85 0.07
C LEU A 20 13.49 24.33 -0.16
N LEU A 21 13.80 23.56 0.88
CA LEU A 21 13.82 22.10 0.84
C LEU A 21 12.44 21.55 0.43
N ALA A 22 11.36 22.02 1.06
CA ALA A 22 10.00 21.59 0.71
C ALA A 22 9.65 21.90 -0.76
N GLY A 23 10.01 23.09 -1.25
CA GLY A 23 9.81 23.47 -2.65
C GLY A 23 10.59 22.60 -3.63
N VAL A 24 11.86 22.30 -3.32
CA VAL A 24 12.69 21.41 -4.14
C VAL A 24 12.16 19.97 -4.12
N LEU A 25 11.77 19.46 -2.96
CA LEU A 25 11.17 18.12 -2.84
C LEU A 25 9.89 18.02 -3.66
N ALA A 26 8.98 18.99 -3.53
CA ALA A 26 7.75 19.05 -4.31
C ALA A 26 8.02 19.17 -5.82
N GLY A 27 8.96 20.02 -6.22
CA GLY A 27 9.39 20.16 -7.62
C GLY A 27 9.98 18.86 -8.17
N GLY A 28 10.83 18.17 -7.39
CA GLY A 28 11.40 16.87 -7.74
C GLY A 28 10.32 15.79 -7.91
N THR A 29 9.30 15.77 -7.06
CA THR A 29 8.15 14.85 -7.19
C THR A 29 7.33 15.14 -8.45
N ILE A 30 7.15 16.42 -8.80
CA ILE A 30 6.49 16.79 -10.06
C ILE A 30 7.32 16.31 -11.25
N VAL A 31 8.64 16.54 -11.24
CA VAL A 31 9.55 16.06 -12.28
C VAL A 31 9.49 14.54 -12.40
N GLU A 32 9.49 13.80 -11.29
CA GLU A 32 9.31 12.35 -11.28
C GLU A 32 8.01 11.93 -11.95
N SER A 33 6.90 12.57 -11.59
CA SER A 33 5.58 12.24 -12.14
C SER A 33 5.45 12.51 -13.64
N LEU A 34 6.19 13.49 -14.16
CA LEU A 34 6.11 13.91 -15.57
C LEU A 34 7.17 13.27 -16.46
N ARG A 35 8.34 12.95 -15.91
CA ARG A 35 9.54 12.56 -16.69
C ARG A 35 10.21 11.29 -16.18
N GLY A 36 9.67 10.66 -15.13
CA GLY A 36 10.19 9.41 -14.57
C GLY A 36 11.30 9.60 -13.54
N THR A 37 11.69 8.49 -12.92
CA THR A 37 12.59 8.46 -11.76
C THR A 37 14.01 8.94 -12.08
N GLU A 38 14.55 8.65 -13.27
CA GLU A 38 15.90 9.10 -13.67
C GLU A 38 16.00 10.64 -13.68
N ALA A 39 14.97 11.32 -14.20
CA ALA A 39 14.93 12.78 -14.22
C ALA A 39 14.86 13.39 -12.81
N ALA A 40 14.18 12.71 -11.87
CA ALA A 40 14.13 13.14 -10.48
C ALA A 40 15.46 12.91 -9.75
N GLN A 41 16.16 11.81 -10.04
CA GLN A 41 17.50 11.54 -9.50
C GLN A 41 18.50 12.64 -9.88
N ALA A 42 18.42 13.18 -11.09
CA ALA A 42 19.26 14.31 -11.52
C ALA A 42 19.05 15.57 -10.64
N VAL A 43 17.88 15.73 -10.02
CA VAL A 43 17.61 16.80 -9.04
C VAL A 43 18.15 16.42 -7.66
N TYR A 44 17.78 15.24 -7.15
CA TYR A 44 18.08 14.83 -5.78
C TYR A 44 19.55 14.49 -5.52
N PHE A 45 20.32 14.14 -6.54
CA PHE A 45 21.75 13.91 -6.44
C PHE A 45 22.60 15.06 -7.00
N SER A 46 21.95 16.19 -7.34
CA SER A 46 22.67 17.37 -7.81
C SER A 46 23.55 17.97 -6.71
N PRO A 47 24.75 18.49 -7.04
CA PRO A 47 25.64 19.11 -6.05
C PRO A 47 24.99 20.24 -5.27
N TRP A 48 24.15 21.07 -5.91
CA TRP A 48 23.48 22.19 -5.24
C TRP A 48 22.47 21.72 -4.20
N PHE A 49 21.75 20.62 -4.46
CA PHE A 49 20.79 20.09 -3.49
C PHE A 49 21.49 19.43 -2.31
N LEU A 50 22.60 18.73 -2.57
CA LEU A 50 23.46 18.20 -1.51
C LEU A 50 24.06 19.31 -0.64
N ILE A 51 24.50 20.42 -1.24
CA ILE A 51 24.96 21.61 -0.51
C ILE A 51 23.84 22.20 0.34
N LEU A 52 22.62 22.31 -0.21
CA LEU A 52 21.46 22.79 0.54
C LEU A 52 21.17 21.92 1.78
N GLN A 53 21.18 20.59 1.63
CA GLN A 53 21.04 19.66 2.74
C GLN A 53 22.19 19.80 3.75
N GLY A 54 23.42 20.01 3.28
CA GLY A 54 24.59 20.27 4.13
C GLY A 54 24.44 21.55 4.95
N ILE A 55 23.96 22.65 4.35
CA ILE A 55 23.68 23.91 5.06
C ILE A 55 22.58 23.70 6.11
N PHE A 56 21.55 22.92 5.78
CA PHE A 56 20.51 22.56 6.74
C PHE A 56 21.05 21.73 7.91
N ALA A 57 21.91 20.74 7.65
CA ALA A 57 22.59 19.99 8.70
C ALA A 57 23.42 20.91 9.61
N LEU A 58 24.16 21.86 9.04
CA LEU A 58 24.92 22.85 9.82
C LEU A 58 24.02 23.76 10.65
N ASN A 59 22.85 24.16 10.11
CA ASN A 59 21.84 24.93 10.86
C ASN A 59 21.30 24.13 12.06
N LEU A 60 20.98 22.85 11.88
CA LEU A 60 20.54 21.97 12.97
C LEU A 60 21.61 21.81 14.04
N LEU A 61 22.86 21.56 13.63
CA LEU A 61 23.99 21.44 14.55
C LEU A 61 24.22 22.74 15.34
N ALA A 62 24.22 23.88 14.65
CA ALA A 62 24.34 25.19 15.29
C ALA A 62 23.21 25.44 16.29
N ALA A 63 21.97 25.08 15.94
CA ALA A 63 20.81 25.21 16.84
C ALA A 63 20.94 24.35 18.10
N ILE A 64 21.46 23.12 17.99
CA ILE A 64 21.74 22.25 19.15
C ILE A 64 22.80 22.88 20.05
N VAL A 65 23.91 23.36 19.47
CA VAL A 65 25.04 23.95 20.21
C VAL A 65 24.63 25.24 20.92
N ASP A 66 23.94 26.15 20.22
CA ASP A 66 23.46 27.42 20.77
C ASP A 66 22.43 27.21 21.89
N ARG A 67 21.54 26.22 21.75
CA ARG A 67 20.39 26.01 22.63
C ARG A 67 20.49 24.72 23.43
N TRP A 68 21.72 24.33 23.79
CA TRP A 68 21.97 23.07 24.48
C TRP A 68 21.08 22.92 25.73
N PRO A 69 20.31 21.82 25.84
CA PRO A 69 19.33 21.69 26.91
C PRO A 69 20.05 21.46 28.25
N ARG A 70 20.03 22.47 29.12
CA ARG A 70 20.55 22.36 30.50
C ARG A 70 19.61 21.65 31.48
N SER A 71 18.46 21.17 31.01
CA SER A 71 17.44 20.52 31.85
C SER A 71 16.86 19.32 31.10
N LEU A 72 16.58 18.26 31.86
CA LEU A 72 16.04 17.01 31.34
C LEU A 72 14.69 17.21 30.61
N TRP A 73 13.91 18.22 30.99
CA TRP A 73 12.63 18.58 30.34
C TRP A 73 12.79 19.16 28.92
N ARG A 74 13.99 19.60 28.54
CA ARG A 74 14.29 20.13 27.21
C ARG A 74 15.08 19.14 26.35
N LEU A 75 15.37 17.94 26.85
CA LEU A 75 16.11 16.92 26.09
C LEU A 75 15.39 16.51 24.81
N GLY A 76 14.05 16.53 24.80
CA GLY A 76 13.27 16.21 23.60
C GLY A 76 13.68 17.07 22.39
N PHE A 77 14.01 18.35 22.58
CA PHE A 77 14.53 19.22 21.52
C PHE A 77 15.85 18.69 20.96
N ALA A 78 16.85 18.43 21.79
CA ALA A 78 18.16 17.98 21.34
C ALA A 78 18.11 16.58 20.72
N ILE A 79 17.34 15.65 21.30
CA ILE A 79 17.14 14.31 20.75
C ILE A 79 16.52 14.39 19.35
N THR A 80 15.49 15.23 19.18
CA THR A 80 14.83 15.44 17.88
C THR A 80 15.81 15.99 16.84
N HIS A 81 16.62 17.00 17.17
CA HIS A 81 17.56 17.57 16.20
C HIS A 81 18.75 16.64 15.91
N LEU A 82 19.27 15.94 16.93
CA LEU A 82 20.33 14.94 16.76
C LEU A 82 19.84 13.78 15.87
N SER A 83 18.58 13.37 16.01
CA SER A 83 18.00 12.34 15.14
C SER A 83 17.99 12.74 13.67
N MET A 84 17.65 13.99 13.37
CA MET A 84 17.69 14.51 11.99
C MET A 84 19.12 14.53 11.44
N LEU A 85 20.11 14.88 12.26
CA LEU A 85 21.53 14.79 11.87
C LEU A 85 21.96 13.35 11.60
N LEU A 86 21.52 12.40 12.42
CA LEU A 86 21.79 10.97 12.19
C LEU A 86 21.12 10.45 10.92
N ILE A 87 19.88 10.88 10.63
CA ILE A 87 19.20 10.51 9.38
C ILE A 87 19.96 11.07 8.17
N LEU A 88 20.36 12.35 8.20
CA LEU A 88 21.14 12.97 7.12
C LEU A 88 22.51 12.29 6.95
N GLY A 89 23.22 12.03 8.06
CA GLY A 89 24.51 11.33 8.04
C GLY A 89 24.40 9.88 7.57
N GLY A 90 23.36 9.17 8.00
CA GLY A 90 23.06 7.81 7.55
C GLY A 90 22.70 7.77 6.07
N SER A 91 21.89 8.71 5.59
CA SER A 91 21.57 8.85 4.16
C SER A 91 22.80 9.16 3.32
N LEU A 92 23.72 9.98 3.83
CA LEU A 92 24.99 10.25 3.17
C LEU A 92 25.87 8.99 3.12
N ALA A 93 25.93 8.23 4.22
CA ALA A 93 26.63 6.96 4.28
C ALA A 93 26.03 5.94 3.31
N THR A 94 24.70 5.85 3.21
CA THR A 94 24.01 5.04 2.20
C THR A 94 24.43 5.46 0.80
N TRP A 95 24.39 6.76 0.48
CA TRP A 95 24.79 7.24 -0.84
C TRP A 95 26.26 6.92 -1.19
N MET A 96 27.17 6.98 -0.22
CA MET A 96 28.61 6.77 -0.46
C MET A 96 29.06 5.31 -0.40
N LEU A 97 28.40 4.48 0.43
CA LEU A 97 28.91 3.15 0.81
C LEU A 97 27.99 2.01 0.39
N LYS A 98 26.75 2.28 -0.04
CA LYS A 98 25.82 1.23 -0.46
C LYS A 98 26.32 0.56 -1.73
N VAL A 99 26.34 -0.77 -1.69
CA VAL A 99 26.50 -1.60 -2.88
C VAL A 99 25.16 -2.22 -3.18
N GLU A 100 24.62 -2.00 -4.36
CA GLU A 100 23.36 -2.61 -4.79
C GLU A 100 23.36 -3.03 -6.25
N GLY A 101 22.52 -4.00 -6.57
CA GLY A 101 22.25 -4.40 -7.94
C GLY A 101 21.34 -5.62 -8.02
N ARG A 102 21.38 -6.31 -9.16
CA ARG A 102 20.57 -7.49 -9.45
C ARG A 102 21.45 -8.68 -9.74
N MET A 103 21.03 -9.85 -9.28
CA MET A 103 21.67 -11.13 -9.55
C MET A 103 20.65 -12.02 -10.28
N PRO A 104 20.63 -11.98 -11.62
CA PRO A 104 19.89 -12.92 -12.44
C PRO A 104 20.48 -14.34 -12.33
N LEU A 105 19.66 -15.33 -11.98
CA LEU A 105 20.07 -16.73 -11.90
C LEU A 105 19.05 -17.62 -12.61
N TRP A 106 19.51 -18.44 -13.55
CA TRP A 106 18.75 -19.59 -14.05
C TRP A 106 18.83 -20.74 -13.05
N GLU A 107 17.84 -21.62 -13.04
CA GLU A 107 17.92 -22.86 -12.25
C GLU A 107 19.17 -23.68 -12.61
N GLY A 108 19.86 -24.16 -11.57
CA GLY A 108 21.15 -24.83 -11.64
C GLY A 108 22.36 -23.89 -11.79
N GLN A 109 22.17 -22.60 -12.04
CA GLN A 109 23.25 -21.64 -12.22
C GLN A 109 23.76 -21.12 -10.86
N ALA A 110 25.08 -21.01 -10.73
CA ALA A 110 25.75 -20.27 -9.66
C ALA A 110 26.35 -18.96 -10.19
N SER A 111 26.29 -17.90 -9.39
CA SER A 111 26.94 -16.62 -9.67
C SER A 111 27.41 -15.95 -8.39
N ASN A 112 28.56 -15.27 -8.46
CA ASN A 112 29.00 -14.29 -7.47
C ASN A 112 28.87 -12.85 -8.00
N LEU A 113 28.31 -12.65 -9.19
CA LEU A 113 28.26 -11.34 -9.84
C LEU A 113 26.92 -10.64 -9.56
N ILE A 114 27.01 -9.39 -9.13
CA ILE A 114 25.88 -8.46 -9.03
C ILE A 114 25.98 -7.45 -10.18
N LEU A 115 24.97 -7.41 -11.03
CA LEU A 115 24.82 -6.43 -12.10
C LEU A 115 24.31 -5.11 -11.53
N ARG A 116 24.96 -4.00 -11.86
CA ARG A 116 24.65 -2.66 -11.31
C ARG A 116 24.32 -1.69 -12.43
N GLY A 117 23.40 -0.76 -12.18
CA GLY A 117 22.97 0.23 -13.17
C GLY A 117 22.29 -0.40 -14.40
N SER A 118 22.31 0.33 -15.52
CA SER A 118 21.89 -0.18 -16.83
C SER A 118 22.96 -1.13 -17.39
N GLU A 119 22.54 -2.10 -18.21
CA GLU A 119 23.45 -3.10 -18.80
C GLU A 119 24.64 -2.43 -19.51
N GLY A 120 25.86 -2.72 -19.05
CA GLY A 120 27.11 -2.29 -19.69
C GLY A 120 27.69 -0.96 -19.20
N GLU A 121 26.97 -0.17 -18.40
CA GLU A 121 27.47 1.14 -17.93
C GLU A 121 28.34 1.05 -16.68
N VAL A 122 28.03 0.13 -15.76
CA VAL A 122 28.73 -0.04 -14.50
C VAL A 122 29.28 -1.46 -14.41
N PRO A 123 30.57 -1.65 -14.12
CA PRO A 123 31.14 -2.99 -13.99
C PRO A 123 30.41 -3.77 -12.88
N PRO A 124 30.13 -5.08 -13.10
CA PRO A 124 29.56 -5.93 -12.08
C PRO A 124 30.37 -5.89 -10.78
N PHE A 125 29.71 -6.11 -9.66
CA PHE A 125 30.36 -6.25 -8.36
C PHE A 125 30.49 -7.73 -8.02
N GLU A 126 31.71 -8.18 -7.71
CA GLU A 126 31.96 -9.57 -7.32
C GLU A 126 31.78 -9.76 -5.81
N LEU A 127 30.95 -10.74 -5.45
CA LEU A 127 30.78 -11.18 -4.09
C LEU A 127 31.91 -12.14 -3.67
N PRO A 128 32.25 -12.17 -2.36
CA PRO A 128 33.25 -13.10 -1.82
C PRO A 128 32.71 -14.54 -1.65
N PHE A 129 31.54 -14.86 -2.20
CA PHE A 129 30.86 -16.15 -2.19
C PHE A 129 29.96 -16.26 -3.42
N GLN A 130 29.55 -17.46 -3.79
CA GLN A 130 28.59 -17.68 -4.89
C GLN A 130 27.20 -18.00 -4.32
N VAL A 131 26.17 -17.67 -5.10
CA VAL A 131 24.80 -18.09 -4.85
C VAL A 131 24.35 -18.94 -6.04
N ARG A 132 23.93 -20.17 -5.76
CA ARG A 132 23.33 -21.08 -6.75
C ARG A 132 21.83 -21.10 -6.57
N LEU A 133 21.07 -21.03 -7.67
CA LEU A 133 19.62 -21.26 -7.65
C LEU A 133 19.37 -22.75 -7.90
N ASP A 134 18.82 -23.46 -6.91
CA ASP A 134 18.47 -24.87 -7.07
C ASP A 134 17.07 -25.03 -7.68
N ALA A 135 16.11 -24.20 -7.26
CA ALA A 135 14.75 -24.18 -7.82
C ALA A 135 14.05 -22.83 -7.58
N PHE A 136 13.22 -22.41 -8.52
CA PHE A 136 12.23 -21.36 -8.34
C PHE A 136 10.83 -22.01 -8.24
N GLU A 137 10.00 -21.49 -7.34
CA GLU A 137 8.67 -22.05 -7.09
C GLU A 137 7.65 -20.92 -6.96
N ILE A 138 6.51 -21.08 -7.64
CA ILE A 138 5.37 -20.16 -7.55
C ILE A 138 4.18 -20.93 -6.96
N ASP A 139 3.75 -20.56 -5.76
CA ASP A 139 2.46 -21.02 -5.24
C ASP A 139 1.36 -20.14 -5.82
N THR A 140 0.22 -20.71 -6.17
CA THR A 140 -0.98 -19.95 -6.54
C THR A 140 -2.08 -20.08 -5.49
N TYR A 141 -2.98 -19.10 -5.43
CA TYR A 141 -4.17 -19.26 -4.61
C TYR A 141 -5.07 -20.37 -5.18
N PRO A 142 -5.61 -21.25 -4.32
CA PRO A 142 -6.51 -22.31 -4.74
C PRO A 142 -7.63 -21.81 -5.65
N GLY A 143 -7.81 -22.48 -6.79
CA GLY A 143 -8.83 -22.17 -7.78
C GLY A 143 -8.51 -20.97 -8.68
N THR A 144 -7.28 -20.45 -8.63
CA THR A 144 -6.86 -19.29 -9.42
C THR A 144 -5.45 -19.48 -10.01
N GLN A 145 -5.12 -18.69 -11.04
CA GLN A 145 -3.74 -18.55 -11.52
C GLN A 145 -3.01 -17.38 -10.84
N ARG A 146 -3.55 -16.83 -9.75
CA ARG A 146 -2.95 -15.69 -9.05
C ARG A 146 -1.82 -16.19 -8.14
N PRO A 147 -0.59 -15.68 -8.30
CA PRO A 147 0.51 -16.03 -7.40
C PRO A 147 0.21 -15.63 -5.96
N ALA A 148 0.39 -16.58 -5.05
CA ALA A 148 0.30 -16.42 -3.61
C ALA A 148 1.68 -16.21 -2.96
N MET A 149 2.71 -16.88 -3.47
CA MET A 149 4.07 -16.81 -2.96
C MET A 149 5.07 -17.10 -4.08
N PHE A 150 6.23 -16.45 -4.02
CA PHE A 150 7.40 -16.79 -4.83
C PHE A 150 8.51 -17.25 -3.89
N ARG A 151 9.11 -18.40 -4.17
CA ARG A 151 10.24 -18.94 -3.39
C ARG A 151 11.41 -19.25 -4.31
N SER A 152 12.59 -18.82 -3.91
CA SER A 152 13.84 -19.18 -4.57
C SER A 152 14.66 -20.02 -3.61
N ARG A 153 14.78 -21.33 -3.88
CA ARG A 153 15.67 -22.22 -3.14
C ARG A 153 17.09 -22.00 -3.64
N VAL A 154 17.93 -21.50 -2.77
CA VAL A 154 19.30 -21.14 -3.11
C VAL A 154 20.29 -21.88 -2.22
N VAL A 155 21.48 -22.13 -2.73
CA VAL A 155 22.61 -22.60 -1.93
C VAL A 155 23.69 -21.53 -2.00
N VAL A 156 24.08 -21.03 -0.83
CA VAL A 156 25.23 -20.15 -0.71
C VAL A 156 26.48 -21.02 -0.65
N LEU A 157 27.36 -20.84 -1.62
CA LEU A 157 28.65 -21.52 -1.71
C LEU A 157 29.70 -20.56 -1.14
N ASP A 158 29.94 -20.68 0.15
CA ASP A 158 30.85 -19.81 0.88
C ASP A 158 32.18 -20.53 1.15
N PRO A 159 33.35 -19.97 0.73
CA PRO A 159 34.64 -20.62 0.91
C PRO A 159 34.99 -20.96 2.36
N ASP A 160 34.50 -20.19 3.34
CA ASP A 160 34.86 -20.34 4.74
C ASP A 160 33.89 -21.24 5.52
N SER A 161 32.65 -21.39 5.04
CA SER A 161 31.57 -22.09 5.76
C SER A 161 30.88 -23.20 4.98
N GLY A 162 31.33 -23.46 3.75
CA GLY A 162 30.81 -24.53 2.88
C GLY A 162 29.49 -24.17 2.21
N GLU A 163 28.74 -25.21 1.83
CA GLU A 163 27.41 -25.07 1.23
C GLU A 163 26.35 -24.80 2.30
N GLN A 164 25.59 -23.73 2.13
CA GLN A 164 24.54 -23.32 3.06
C GLN A 164 23.21 -23.17 2.30
N PRO A 165 22.30 -24.15 2.42
CA PRO A 165 20.99 -24.06 1.78
C PRO A 165 20.14 -22.99 2.47
N ALA A 166 19.45 -22.19 1.67
CA ALA A 166 18.56 -21.14 2.12
C ALA A 166 17.36 -20.98 1.18
N ILE A 167 16.32 -20.32 1.67
CA ILE A 167 15.12 -20.02 0.90
C ILE A 167 14.88 -18.52 0.97
N ILE A 168 14.73 -17.88 -0.19
CA ILE A 168 14.38 -16.47 -0.32
C ILE A 168 12.90 -16.39 -0.69
N GLU A 169 12.13 -15.64 0.11
CA GLU A 169 10.70 -15.40 -0.11
C GLU A 169 10.42 -13.89 -0.09
N MET A 170 9.28 -13.44 -0.62
CA MET A 170 8.95 -12.00 -0.71
C MET A 170 9.06 -11.24 0.63
N ASN A 171 8.75 -11.90 1.74
CA ASN A 171 8.80 -11.32 3.08
C ASN A 171 9.90 -11.95 3.97
N ARG A 172 10.76 -12.79 3.39
CA ARG A 172 11.85 -13.46 4.10
C ARG A 172 13.13 -13.38 3.23
N PRO A 173 13.84 -12.24 3.29
CA PRO A 173 15.10 -12.10 2.58
C PRO A 173 16.19 -12.98 3.18
N LEU A 174 17.16 -13.38 2.36
CA LEU A 174 18.39 -14.01 2.83
C LEU A 174 19.39 -12.93 3.22
N SER A 175 19.93 -13.02 4.43
CA SER A 175 21.00 -12.15 4.93
C SER A 175 22.30 -12.96 5.02
N TRP A 176 23.31 -12.61 4.21
CA TRP A 176 24.60 -13.30 4.21
C TRP A 176 25.78 -12.33 4.07
N ARG A 177 26.77 -12.41 4.97
CA ARG A 177 27.95 -11.49 5.03
C ARG A 177 27.62 -10.00 4.88
N GLY A 178 26.49 -9.56 5.43
CA GLY A 178 26.02 -8.17 5.37
C GLY A 178 25.31 -7.79 4.06
N PHE A 179 25.16 -8.71 3.11
CA PHE A 179 24.31 -8.57 1.93
C PHE A 179 22.91 -9.12 2.21
N GLN A 180 21.90 -8.41 1.73
CA GLN A 180 20.51 -8.83 1.72
C GLN A 180 20.12 -9.23 0.31
N PHE A 181 19.46 -10.37 0.15
CA PHE A 181 18.94 -10.89 -1.11
C PHE A 181 17.42 -10.94 -1.03
N PHE A 182 16.76 -10.25 -1.98
CA PHE A 182 15.32 -10.16 -2.08
C PHE A 182 14.84 -10.75 -3.40
N GLN A 183 13.75 -11.50 -3.37
CA GLN A 183 13.07 -11.88 -4.59
C GLN A 183 12.43 -10.65 -5.22
N SER A 184 12.95 -10.21 -6.38
CA SER A 184 12.51 -8.96 -7.01
C SER A 184 11.72 -9.16 -8.30
N SER A 185 12.05 -10.20 -9.08
CA SER A 185 11.35 -10.54 -10.31
C SER A 185 11.69 -11.99 -10.73
N TYR A 186 11.04 -12.49 -11.76
CA TYR A 186 11.29 -13.79 -12.36
C TYR A 186 11.09 -13.75 -13.87
N GLN A 187 11.70 -14.69 -14.59
CA GLN A 187 11.43 -14.90 -16.01
C GLN A 187 11.22 -16.39 -16.27
N LEU A 188 10.29 -16.67 -17.18
CA LEU A 188 10.01 -18.02 -17.69
C LEU A 188 10.39 -18.01 -19.17
N ARG A 189 11.44 -18.75 -19.55
CA ARG A 189 11.88 -18.83 -20.95
C ARG A 189 12.23 -20.27 -21.31
N ASP A 190 11.64 -20.78 -22.39
CA ASP A 190 11.93 -22.11 -22.94
C ASP A 190 11.83 -23.25 -21.89
N GLY A 191 10.87 -23.13 -20.96
CA GLY A 191 10.66 -24.12 -19.88
C GLY A 191 11.70 -24.05 -18.76
N ARG A 192 12.58 -23.04 -18.74
CA ARG A 192 13.50 -22.75 -17.64
C ARG A 192 13.01 -21.58 -16.82
N GLU A 193 13.13 -21.72 -15.51
CA GLU A 193 12.79 -20.68 -14.57
C GLU A 193 14.03 -19.88 -14.20
N MET A 194 13.85 -18.57 -14.06
CA MET A 194 14.89 -17.63 -13.71
C MET A 194 14.42 -16.78 -12.55
N SER A 195 15.25 -16.72 -11.51
CA SER A 195 15.04 -15.83 -10.39
C SER A 195 15.90 -14.57 -10.54
N ILE A 196 15.30 -13.39 -10.39
CA ILE A 196 16.03 -12.12 -10.35
C ILE A 196 16.06 -11.65 -8.90
N LEU A 197 17.22 -11.82 -8.27
CA LEU A 197 17.44 -11.40 -6.90
C LEU A 197 17.92 -9.95 -6.87
N SER A 198 17.29 -9.09 -6.08
CA SER A 198 17.87 -7.79 -5.72
C SER A 198 18.83 -8.00 -4.57
N VAL A 199 20.08 -7.53 -4.74
CA VAL A 199 21.15 -7.71 -3.76
C VAL A 199 21.63 -6.35 -3.30
N ALA A 200 21.67 -6.13 -1.99
CA ALA A 200 22.13 -4.88 -1.42
C ALA A 200 22.90 -5.06 -0.11
N ARG A 201 23.94 -4.25 0.08
CA ARG A 201 24.62 -4.02 1.36
C ARG A 201 24.63 -2.53 1.63
N ASP A 202 23.89 -2.11 2.65
CA ASP A 202 23.73 -0.71 3.03
C ASP A 202 24.13 -0.49 4.50
N PRO A 203 25.36 -0.02 4.78
CA PRO A 203 25.78 0.29 6.15
C PRO A 203 25.11 1.55 6.71
N GLY A 204 24.62 2.47 5.86
CA GLY A 204 23.95 3.69 6.29
C GLY A 204 22.54 3.45 6.81
N GLN A 205 21.90 2.37 6.35
CA GLN A 205 20.54 1.99 6.74
C GLN A 205 20.34 1.91 8.27
N TRP A 206 21.26 1.27 8.99
CA TRP A 206 21.17 1.16 10.45
C TRP A 206 21.30 2.51 11.16
N VAL A 207 22.14 3.40 10.63
CA VAL A 207 22.30 4.76 11.16
C VAL A 207 20.99 5.55 11.00
N VAL A 208 20.35 5.42 9.84
CA VAL A 208 19.03 6.04 9.58
C VAL A 208 17.96 5.47 10.52
N PHE A 209 17.93 4.16 10.76
CA PHE A 209 16.96 3.55 11.68
C PHE A 209 17.15 3.96 13.14
N VAL A 210 18.40 4.07 13.61
CA VAL A 210 18.69 4.66 14.92
C VAL A 210 18.20 6.11 14.97
N GLY A 211 18.42 6.87 13.88
CA GLY A 211 17.87 8.21 13.70
C GLY A 211 16.35 8.24 13.86
N TYR A 212 15.58 7.47 13.08
CA TYR A 212 14.11 7.43 13.21
C TYR A 212 13.63 7.02 14.59
N THR A 213 14.29 6.05 15.22
CA THR A 213 13.97 5.63 16.59
C THR A 213 14.12 6.78 17.58
N LEU A 214 15.24 7.53 17.49
CA LEU A 214 15.48 8.72 18.30
C LEU A 214 14.52 9.85 17.96
N LEU A 215 14.10 10.01 16.70
CA LEU A 215 13.12 11.00 16.29
C LEU A 215 11.78 10.75 17.00
N VAL A 216 11.28 9.51 16.96
CA VAL A 216 10.05 9.12 17.64
C VAL A 216 10.18 9.31 19.15
N ALA A 217 11.29 8.85 19.76
CA ALA A 217 11.54 9.04 21.18
C ALA A 217 11.59 10.52 21.58
N GLY A 218 12.26 11.36 20.79
CA GLY A 218 12.33 12.80 20.97
C GLY A 218 10.95 13.46 20.91
N MET A 219 10.13 13.07 19.94
CA MET A 219 8.75 13.54 19.79
C MET A 219 7.85 13.10 20.95
N ILE A 220 8.01 11.88 21.47
CA ILE A 220 7.31 11.41 22.67
C ILE A 220 7.70 12.26 23.88
N VAL A 221 8.99 12.56 24.07
CA VAL A 221 9.45 13.43 25.17
C VAL A 221 8.88 14.84 25.03
N VAL A 222 8.92 15.43 23.83
CA VAL A 222 8.31 16.75 23.57
C VAL A 222 6.80 16.74 23.85
N PHE A 223 6.09 15.71 23.41
CA PHE A 223 4.66 15.59 23.65
C PHE A 223 4.35 15.40 25.14
N ALA A 224 5.05 14.50 25.83
CA ALA A 224 4.86 14.24 27.25
C ALA A 224 5.15 15.48 28.10
N THR A 225 6.25 16.19 27.80
CA THR A 225 6.58 17.46 28.48
C THR A 225 5.50 18.52 28.26
N ARG A 226 4.99 18.66 27.02
CA ARG A 226 3.86 19.58 26.75
C ARG A 226 2.57 19.15 27.43
N LEU A 227 2.24 17.86 27.46
CA LEU A 227 1.04 17.35 28.12
C LEU A 227 1.09 17.58 29.63
N LEU A 228 2.23 17.30 30.27
CA LEU A 228 2.43 17.56 31.70
C LEU A 228 2.37 19.07 32.02
N GLN A 229 2.78 19.94 31.09
CA GLN A 229 2.59 21.39 31.19
C GLN A 229 1.12 21.79 31.00
N HIS A 230 0.40 21.16 30.08
CA HIS A 230 -0.99 21.47 29.75
C HIS A 230 -2.01 20.94 30.78
N ARG A 231 -1.69 19.84 31.48
CA ARG A 231 -2.50 19.32 32.61
C ARG A 231 -2.54 20.26 33.82
N ARG A 232 -1.75 21.34 33.82
CA ARG A 232 -1.87 22.46 34.77
C ARG A 232 -2.86 23.56 34.30
N LEU A 233 -3.36 23.52 33.06
CA LEU A 233 -4.13 24.60 32.45
C LEU A 233 -5.49 24.22 31.85
N VAL A 234 -5.88 22.94 31.81
CA VAL A 234 -7.21 22.54 31.30
C VAL A 234 -7.84 21.46 32.18
N ARG A 235 -8.65 21.92 33.14
CA ARG A 235 -9.69 21.14 33.81
C ARG A 235 -11.06 21.72 33.45
N THR A 236 -11.35 21.88 32.16
CA THR A 236 -12.69 22.23 31.62
C THR A 236 -12.70 22.06 30.10
N GLY A 237 -13.60 21.23 29.58
CA GLY A 237 -13.97 21.27 28.16
C GLY A 237 -13.72 19.98 27.39
N ALA A 238 -14.36 18.88 27.79
CA ALA A 238 -14.51 17.69 26.95
C ALA A 238 -15.93 17.12 27.11
N ALA A 239 -16.92 17.78 26.49
CA ALA A 239 -18.27 17.24 26.30
C ALA A 239 -19.06 18.11 25.30
N ALA A 240 -18.69 18.10 24.02
CA ALA A 240 -19.54 18.70 22.97
C ALA A 240 -19.16 18.23 21.55
N LEU A 241 -19.25 16.92 21.25
CA LEU A 241 -19.21 16.47 19.86
C LEU A 241 -19.82 15.08 19.62
N ALA A 242 -21.02 14.80 20.13
CA ALA A 242 -21.67 13.49 19.93
C ALA A 242 -23.16 13.51 19.53
N VAL A 243 -23.76 14.66 19.18
CA VAL A 243 -25.22 14.74 18.90
C VAL A 243 -25.59 15.35 17.53
N ALA A 244 -24.64 15.57 16.62
CA ALA A 244 -24.91 16.31 15.37
C ALA A 244 -24.89 15.49 14.06
N LEU A 245 -25.09 14.16 14.08
CA LEU A 245 -25.09 13.34 12.84
C LEU A 245 -26.20 12.27 12.77
N ALA A 246 -27.35 12.51 13.41
CA ALA A 246 -28.57 11.72 13.18
C ALA A 246 -29.58 12.56 12.39
N GLY A 247 -29.42 12.62 11.07
CA GLY A 247 -30.34 13.34 10.19
C GLY A 247 -30.10 13.01 8.73
N LEU A 248 -31.13 12.43 8.09
CA LEU A 248 -31.22 11.94 6.71
C LEU A 248 -30.82 10.47 6.49
N ALA A 249 -31.53 9.56 7.17
CA ALA A 249 -31.83 8.26 6.58
C ALA A 249 -33.04 8.47 5.65
N ALA A 250 -32.80 8.51 4.35
CA ALA A 250 -33.88 8.22 3.41
C ALA A 250 -34.25 6.74 3.60
N PRO A 251 -35.53 6.37 3.69
CA PRO A 251 -35.89 4.96 3.69
C PRO A 251 -35.41 4.38 2.35
N LEU A 252 -34.50 3.41 2.40
CA LEU A 252 -34.43 2.44 1.32
C LEU A 252 -35.83 1.84 1.21
N GLY A 253 -36.43 1.90 0.03
CA GLY A 253 -37.68 1.20 -0.24
C GLY A 253 -37.47 -0.29 0.02
N ALA A 254 -37.92 -0.74 1.20
CA ALA A 254 -38.15 -2.11 1.63
C ALA A 254 -37.32 -3.23 0.96
N ALA A 255 -35.99 -3.10 0.91
CA ALA A 255 -35.13 -4.25 0.64
C ALA A 255 -34.88 -4.99 1.96
N GLN A 256 -35.14 -6.30 1.99
CA GLN A 256 -34.99 -7.07 3.22
C GLN A 256 -33.50 -7.22 3.58
N VAL A 257 -33.19 -7.03 4.86
CA VAL A 257 -31.86 -7.28 5.44
C VAL A 257 -31.99 -8.22 6.63
N PRO A 258 -30.98 -9.07 6.91
CA PRO A 258 -30.96 -9.91 8.10
C PRO A 258 -31.02 -9.07 9.39
N ASP A 259 -31.61 -9.65 10.44
CA ASP A 259 -31.63 -9.08 11.78
C ASP A 259 -30.25 -9.14 12.47
N ALA A 260 -30.04 -8.31 13.48
CA ALA A 260 -28.72 -8.12 14.11
C ALA A 260 -28.07 -9.42 14.66
N PRO A 261 -28.79 -10.35 15.31
CA PRO A 261 -28.22 -11.63 15.74
C PRO A 261 -27.70 -12.49 14.58
N THR A 262 -28.46 -12.52 13.47
CA THR A 262 -28.06 -13.23 12.25
C THR A 262 -26.83 -12.60 11.63
N VAL A 263 -26.79 -11.26 11.57
CA VAL A 263 -25.61 -10.52 11.08
C VAL A 263 -24.36 -10.89 11.86
N GLU A 264 -24.44 -10.97 13.19
CA GLU A 264 -23.29 -11.32 14.03
C GLU A 264 -22.78 -12.74 13.75
N SER A 265 -23.69 -13.68 13.48
CA SER A 265 -23.33 -15.05 13.08
C SER A 265 -22.67 -15.08 11.69
N LEU A 266 -23.20 -14.29 10.75
CA LEU A 266 -22.65 -14.19 9.40
C LEU A 266 -21.23 -13.60 9.37
N ARG A 267 -20.89 -12.67 10.28
CA ARG A 267 -19.57 -11.99 10.29
C ARG A 267 -18.39 -12.95 10.31
N LEU A 268 -18.50 -14.03 11.07
CA LEU A 268 -17.44 -15.00 11.32
C LEU A 268 -17.37 -16.11 10.28
N LEU A 269 -18.32 -16.18 9.35
CA LEU A 269 -18.31 -17.17 8.29
C LEU A 269 -17.05 -17.01 7.44
N ALA A 270 -16.28 -18.09 7.31
CA ALA A 270 -15.12 -18.13 6.44
C ALA A 270 -15.59 -18.26 5.00
N VAL A 271 -15.27 -17.29 4.16
CA VAL A 271 -15.61 -17.25 2.74
C VAL A 271 -14.36 -17.25 1.89
N GLN A 272 -14.42 -17.82 0.69
CA GLN A 272 -13.37 -17.66 -0.30
C GLN A 272 -13.68 -16.48 -1.23
N HIS A 273 -12.78 -15.51 -1.26
CA HIS A 273 -12.81 -14.41 -2.21
C HIS A 273 -11.46 -14.34 -2.92
N ASP A 274 -11.48 -14.40 -4.26
CA ASP A 274 -10.26 -14.35 -5.08
C ASP A 274 -9.22 -15.43 -4.71
N GLY A 275 -9.70 -16.63 -4.36
CA GLY A 275 -8.87 -17.77 -3.96
C GLY A 275 -8.36 -17.71 -2.51
N ARG A 276 -8.61 -16.61 -1.78
CA ARG A 276 -8.19 -16.43 -0.38
C ARG A 276 -9.36 -16.67 0.56
N THR A 277 -9.11 -17.36 1.67
CA THR A 277 -10.07 -17.46 2.77
C THR A 277 -10.02 -16.19 3.61
N MET A 278 -11.18 -15.57 3.86
CA MET A 278 -11.33 -14.41 4.75
C MET A 278 -12.66 -14.47 5.49
N PRO A 279 -12.83 -13.74 6.61
CA PRO A 279 -14.13 -13.59 7.23
C PRO A 279 -15.10 -12.85 6.30
N PHE A 280 -16.37 -13.26 6.27
CA PHE A 280 -17.41 -12.60 5.49
C PHE A 280 -17.57 -11.13 5.87
N ASP A 281 -17.30 -10.75 7.13
CA ASP A 281 -17.25 -9.33 7.53
C ASP A 281 -16.29 -8.49 6.68
N THR A 282 -15.10 -9.04 6.38
CA THR A 282 -14.11 -8.34 5.54
C THR A 282 -14.59 -8.26 4.09
N GLN A 283 -15.10 -9.37 3.55
CA GLN A 283 -15.63 -9.41 2.18
C GLN A 283 -16.78 -8.41 1.99
N ALA A 284 -17.75 -8.40 2.92
CA ALA A 284 -18.92 -7.54 2.87
C ALA A 284 -18.56 -6.06 2.98
N ARG A 285 -17.68 -5.67 3.91
CA ARG A 285 -17.22 -4.27 4.05
C ARG A 285 -16.53 -3.77 2.78
N ASN A 286 -15.70 -4.61 2.17
CA ASN A 286 -15.02 -4.28 0.92
C ASN A 286 -16.02 -4.12 -0.23
N ALA A 287 -16.96 -5.05 -0.37
CA ALA A 287 -17.97 -5.00 -1.42
C ALA A 287 -18.90 -3.79 -1.27
N VAL A 288 -19.37 -3.48 -0.05
CA VAL A 288 -20.17 -2.27 0.23
C VAL A 288 -19.37 -1.01 -0.08
N LEU A 289 -18.10 -0.94 0.30
CA LEU A 289 -17.24 0.19 -0.03
C LEU A 289 -17.04 0.33 -1.54
N ASP A 290 -16.84 -0.77 -2.26
CA ASP A 290 -16.64 -0.76 -3.71
C ASP A 290 -17.89 -0.27 -4.44
N VAL A 291 -19.04 -0.91 -4.19
CA VAL A 291 -20.32 -0.61 -4.86
C VAL A 291 -20.83 0.78 -4.48
N THR A 292 -20.84 1.12 -3.19
CA THR A 292 -21.49 2.36 -2.69
C THR A 292 -20.54 3.54 -2.52
N GLY A 293 -19.23 3.29 -2.50
CA GLY A 293 -18.21 4.27 -2.14
C GLY A 293 -18.24 4.72 -0.68
N ARG A 294 -18.96 4.01 0.20
CA ARG A 294 -19.04 4.28 1.65
C ARG A 294 -18.68 3.04 2.45
N ARG A 295 -18.01 3.22 3.59
CA ARG A 295 -17.67 2.12 4.53
C ARG A 295 -18.90 1.48 5.18
N SER A 296 -20.00 2.22 5.24
CA SER A 296 -21.32 1.75 5.63
C SER A 296 -22.37 2.61 4.94
N TRP A 297 -23.48 1.98 4.57
CA TRP A 297 -24.65 2.70 4.09
C TRP A 297 -25.42 3.25 5.29
N PRO A 298 -25.95 4.48 5.23
CA PRO A 298 -26.66 5.07 6.37
C PRO A 298 -27.77 4.14 6.89
N GLY A 299 -27.67 3.76 8.17
CA GLY A 299 -28.67 2.93 8.85
C GLY A 299 -28.60 1.43 8.54
N VAL A 300 -27.64 0.94 7.75
CA VAL A 300 -27.52 -0.48 7.39
C VAL A 300 -26.11 -0.97 7.67
N ASP A 301 -25.99 -2.08 8.40
CA ASP A 301 -24.69 -2.73 8.62
C ASP A 301 -24.14 -3.29 7.30
N PRO A 302 -22.83 -3.15 7.00
CA PRO A 302 -22.26 -3.65 5.75
C PRO A 302 -22.48 -5.14 5.50
N VAL A 303 -22.46 -5.97 6.55
CA VAL A 303 -22.70 -7.41 6.45
C VAL A 303 -24.17 -7.70 6.17
N ALA A 304 -25.07 -6.97 6.83
CA ALA A 304 -26.49 -7.06 6.56
C ALA A 304 -26.84 -6.65 5.11
N MET A 305 -26.19 -5.60 4.60
CA MET A 305 -26.37 -5.11 3.23
C MET A 305 -25.83 -6.11 2.20
N ALA A 306 -24.60 -6.59 2.36
CA ALA A 306 -24.00 -7.53 1.42
C ALA A 306 -24.72 -8.88 1.39
N ALA A 307 -25.11 -9.41 2.56
CA ALA A 307 -25.97 -10.59 2.62
C ALA A 307 -27.33 -10.29 2.00
N GLY A 308 -27.91 -9.11 2.28
CA GLY A 308 -29.16 -8.64 1.71
C GLY A 308 -29.17 -8.66 0.18
N TRP A 309 -28.07 -8.29 -0.49
CA TRP A 309 -27.96 -8.36 -1.94
C TRP A 309 -28.23 -9.76 -2.49
N THR A 310 -27.81 -10.81 -1.77
CA THR A 310 -28.06 -12.21 -2.16
C THR A 310 -29.46 -12.69 -1.73
N LEU A 311 -29.96 -12.21 -0.59
CA LEU A 311 -31.24 -12.65 -0.02
C LEU A 311 -32.46 -12.01 -0.71
N ASP A 312 -32.36 -10.75 -1.12
CA ASP A 312 -33.41 -9.97 -1.79
C ASP A 312 -32.86 -9.24 -3.04
N PRO A 313 -32.42 -9.98 -4.07
CA PRO A 313 -31.79 -9.37 -5.23
C PRO A 313 -32.71 -8.39 -5.96
N ASP A 314 -34.01 -8.69 -6.04
CA ASP A 314 -34.98 -7.82 -6.72
C ASP A 314 -35.12 -6.45 -6.02
N GLY A 315 -35.13 -6.43 -4.68
CA GLY A 315 -35.15 -5.18 -3.92
C GLY A 315 -33.89 -4.35 -4.13
N TRP A 316 -32.72 -5.00 -4.09
CA TRP A 316 -31.42 -4.34 -4.19
C TRP A 316 -31.06 -3.90 -5.61
N MET A 317 -31.55 -4.58 -6.65
CA MET A 317 -31.39 -4.17 -8.04
C MET A 317 -31.96 -2.77 -8.33
N ARG A 318 -33.08 -2.43 -7.67
CA ARG A 318 -33.79 -1.15 -7.79
C ARG A 318 -33.26 -0.06 -6.86
N ALA A 319 -32.49 -0.42 -5.85
CA ALA A 319 -31.98 0.53 -4.87
C ALA A 319 -30.88 1.43 -5.49
N PRO A 320 -30.93 2.75 -5.30
CA PRO A 320 -29.92 3.67 -5.84
C PRO A 320 -28.66 3.67 -4.98
N ILE A 321 -27.89 2.58 -5.04
CA ILE A 321 -26.71 2.33 -4.20
C ILE A 321 -25.39 2.28 -4.97
N VAL A 322 -25.42 2.17 -6.30
CA VAL A 322 -24.20 2.08 -7.12
C VAL A 322 -23.64 3.48 -7.29
N ARG A 323 -22.41 3.71 -6.80
CA ARG A 323 -21.77 5.01 -6.85
C ARG A 323 -21.39 5.41 -8.28
N LEU A 324 -21.68 6.67 -8.60
CA LEU A 324 -21.29 7.31 -9.84
C LEU A 324 -20.31 8.46 -9.59
N ARG A 325 -19.36 8.61 -10.52
CA ARG A 325 -18.57 9.84 -10.69
C ARG A 325 -19.35 10.78 -11.61
N SER A 326 -19.10 12.09 -11.51
CA SER A 326 -19.86 13.11 -12.24
C SER A 326 -19.78 12.95 -13.75
N ASP A 327 -18.60 12.64 -14.27
CA ASP A 327 -18.36 12.40 -15.69
C ASP A 327 -19.04 11.13 -16.21
N VAL A 328 -19.07 10.07 -15.40
CA VAL A 328 -19.79 8.83 -15.74
C VAL A 328 -21.30 9.01 -15.64
N ALA A 329 -21.79 9.81 -14.68
CA ALA A 329 -23.21 10.14 -14.55
C ALA A 329 -23.72 10.89 -15.79
N GLU A 330 -22.92 11.79 -16.35
CA GLU A 330 -23.22 12.47 -17.61
C GLU A 330 -23.29 11.50 -18.79
N VAL A 331 -22.29 10.61 -18.92
CA VAL A 331 -22.30 9.57 -19.96
C VAL A 331 -23.50 8.63 -19.83
N ALA A 332 -23.93 8.34 -18.60
CA ALA A 332 -25.07 7.48 -18.32
C ALA A 332 -26.43 8.19 -18.44
N GLY A 333 -26.48 9.50 -18.71
CA GLY A 333 -27.73 10.27 -18.80
C GLY A 333 -28.43 10.47 -17.46
N VAL A 334 -27.67 10.45 -16.37
CA VAL A 334 -28.15 10.53 -14.98
C VAL A 334 -27.51 11.72 -14.25
N ASP A 335 -27.45 12.85 -14.93
CA ASP A 335 -26.74 14.06 -14.51
C ASP A 335 -27.03 14.48 -13.06
N GLY A 336 -25.97 14.87 -12.36
CA GLY A 336 -26.04 15.36 -10.98
C GLY A 336 -26.28 14.29 -9.92
N ARG A 337 -26.55 13.03 -10.30
CA ARG A 337 -26.73 11.93 -9.35
C ARG A 337 -25.40 11.30 -8.94
N ARG A 338 -25.25 11.10 -7.63
CA ARG A 338 -24.08 10.42 -7.04
C ARG A 338 -24.26 8.90 -6.92
N TRP A 339 -25.50 8.43 -6.97
CA TRP A 339 -25.84 7.01 -6.95
C TRP A 339 -26.98 6.73 -7.94
N ALA A 340 -26.92 5.56 -8.57
CA ALA A 340 -27.98 5.02 -9.43
C ALA A 340 -28.23 3.54 -9.07
N SER A 341 -29.30 2.98 -9.61
CA SER A 341 -29.64 1.57 -9.38
C SER A 341 -28.89 0.65 -10.34
N PHE A 342 -28.70 -0.61 -9.95
CA PHE A 342 -28.10 -1.60 -10.85
C PHE A 342 -28.96 -1.78 -12.10
N GLU A 343 -30.28 -1.86 -11.93
CA GLU A 343 -31.24 -2.02 -13.04
C GLU A 343 -31.15 -0.88 -14.06
N GLU A 344 -31.07 0.37 -13.58
CA GLU A 344 -30.94 1.55 -14.45
C GLU A 344 -29.65 1.55 -15.26
N LEU A 345 -28.52 1.19 -14.63
CA LEU A 345 -27.21 1.20 -15.29
C LEU A 345 -27.02 0.00 -16.22
N ALA A 346 -27.39 -1.20 -15.76
CA ALA A 346 -27.29 -2.42 -16.56
C ALA A 346 -28.29 -2.41 -17.74
N GLY A 347 -29.43 -1.72 -17.60
CA GLY A 347 -30.40 -1.52 -18.68
C GLY A 347 -30.00 -0.46 -19.71
N ASN A 348 -28.96 0.35 -19.45
CA ASN A 348 -28.56 1.45 -20.33
C ASN A 348 -27.66 0.95 -21.47
N ARG A 349 -28.24 0.73 -22.65
CA ARG A 349 -27.51 0.26 -23.85
C ARG A 349 -26.34 1.15 -24.26
N ALA A 350 -26.49 2.47 -24.18
CA ALA A 350 -25.43 3.41 -24.53
C ALA A 350 -24.24 3.28 -23.58
N LEU A 351 -24.51 3.08 -22.28
CA LEU A 351 -23.48 2.84 -21.27
C LEU A 351 -22.76 1.49 -21.51
N LEU A 352 -23.49 0.44 -21.85
CA LEU A 352 -22.90 -0.87 -22.17
C LEU A 352 -21.96 -0.80 -23.39
N GLU A 353 -22.32 -0.05 -24.42
CA GLU A 353 -21.42 0.18 -25.57
C GLU A 353 -20.15 0.95 -25.18
N ARG A 354 -20.26 1.91 -24.25
CA ARG A 354 -19.12 2.67 -23.74
C ARG A 354 -18.17 1.78 -22.93
N PHE A 355 -18.71 0.87 -22.11
CA PHE A 355 -17.89 -0.13 -21.41
C PHE A 355 -17.12 -1.02 -22.39
N ALA A 356 -17.80 -1.53 -23.44
CA ALA A 356 -17.14 -2.36 -24.45
C ALA A 356 -15.97 -1.64 -25.13
N ARG A 357 -16.14 -0.36 -25.49
CA ARG A 357 -15.06 0.45 -26.07
C ARG A 357 -13.91 0.69 -25.09
N ALA A 358 -14.21 1.08 -23.85
CA ALA A 358 -13.19 1.31 -22.83
C ALA A 358 -12.37 0.04 -22.56
N ARG A 359 -13.03 -1.12 -22.51
CA ARG A 359 -12.39 -2.42 -22.32
C ARG A 359 -11.48 -2.79 -23.50
N GLN A 360 -11.95 -2.58 -24.73
CA GLN A 360 -11.16 -2.84 -25.93
C GLN A 360 -9.86 -2.00 -25.95
N ARG A 361 -9.96 -0.71 -25.62
CA ARG A 361 -8.79 0.18 -25.54
C ARG A 361 -7.81 -0.24 -24.45
N SER A 362 -8.33 -0.66 -23.29
CA SER A 362 -7.50 -1.18 -22.21
C SER A 362 -6.77 -2.47 -22.60
N GLN A 363 -7.42 -3.36 -23.35
CA GLN A 363 -6.82 -4.61 -23.83
C GLN A 363 -5.78 -4.38 -24.94
N ALA A 364 -5.94 -3.30 -25.71
CA ALA A 364 -4.96 -2.87 -26.72
C ALA A 364 -3.78 -2.07 -26.12
N GLU A 365 -3.68 -1.98 -24.80
CA GLU A 365 -2.66 -1.19 -24.07
C GLU A 365 -2.58 0.29 -24.50
N GLU A 366 -3.69 0.83 -25.01
CA GLU A 366 -3.78 2.23 -25.39
C GLU A 366 -3.91 3.14 -24.17
N GLY A 367 -3.43 4.38 -24.29
CA GLY A 367 -3.63 5.41 -23.27
C GLY A 367 -5.13 5.68 -23.02
N LEU A 368 -5.61 5.31 -21.83
CA LEU A 368 -7.00 5.52 -21.42
C LEU A 368 -7.25 6.98 -20.97
N ALA A 369 -8.29 7.59 -21.52
CA ALA A 369 -8.79 8.86 -21.02
C ALA A 369 -9.33 8.70 -19.58
N PRO A 370 -9.37 9.77 -18.76
CA PRO A 370 -9.88 9.68 -17.39
C PRO A 370 -11.30 9.09 -17.30
N VAL A 371 -12.19 9.47 -18.22
CA VAL A 371 -13.57 8.94 -18.27
C VAL A 371 -13.61 7.44 -18.58
N ASP A 372 -12.72 6.93 -19.44
CA ASP A 372 -12.66 5.50 -19.76
C ASP A 372 -12.21 4.69 -18.55
N LYS A 373 -11.25 5.21 -17.77
CA LYS A 373 -10.85 4.58 -16.50
C LYS A 373 -12.02 4.53 -15.52
N HIS A 374 -12.77 5.63 -15.39
CA HIS A 374 -13.93 5.69 -14.52
C HIS A 374 -15.09 4.80 -14.98
N LEU A 375 -15.26 4.61 -16.29
CA LEU A 375 -16.20 3.66 -16.86
C LEU A 375 -15.82 2.21 -16.51
N LEU A 376 -14.54 1.84 -16.63
CA LEU A 376 -14.05 0.52 -16.20
C LEU A 376 -14.21 0.30 -14.70
N GLU A 377 -13.98 1.33 -13.87
CA GLU A 377 -14.28 1.26 -12.43
C GLU A 377 -15.78 1.02 -12.17
N LEU A 378 -16.68 1.69 -12.91
CA LEU A 378 -18.12 1.48 -12.75
C LEU A 378 -18.53 0.07 -13.19
N GLU A 379 -18.01 -0.41 -14.31
CA GLU A 379 -18.22 -1.78 -14.78
C GLU A 379 -17.81 -2.80 -13.71
N GLY A 380 -16.64 -2.63 -13.10
CA GLY A 380 -16.18 -3.48 -12.00
C GLY A 380 -17.17 -3.52 -10.82
N ARG A 381 -17.71 -2.36 -10.41
CA ARG A 381 -18.73 -2.29 -9.34
C ARG A 381 -20.01 -3.03 -9.70
N LEU A 382 -20.44 -2.94 -10.96
CA LEU A 382 -21.62 -3.65 -11.44
C LEU A 382 -21.38 -5.16 -11.43
N VAL A 383 -20.22 -5.63 -11.86
CA VAL A 383 -19.85 -7.05 -11.79
C VAL A 383 -19.84 -7.53 -10.33
N THR A 384 -19.20 -6.78 -9.42
CA THR A 384 -19.21 -7.09 -7.98
C THR A 384 -20.65 -7.26 -7.47
N LEU A 385 -21.55 -6.31 -7.77
CA LEU A 385 -22.93 -6.38 -7.31
C LEU A 385 -23.70 -7.54 -7.97
N ASP A 386 -23.54 -7.76 -9.28
CA ASP A 386 -24.15 -8.88 -10.02
C ASP A 386 -23.78 -10.24 -9.42
N ASP A 387 -22.53 -10.42 -9.00
CA ASP A 387 -22.08 -11.65 -8.33
C ASP A 387 -22.82 -11.90 -7.00
N TYR A 388 -23.12 -10.85 -6.23
CA TYR A 388 -23.92 -10.99 -5.02
C TYR A 388 -25.39 -11.26 -5.35
N LEU A 389 -25.97 -10.55 -6.32
CA LEU A 389 -27.36 -10.69 -6.75
C LEU A 389 -27.64 -12.11 -7.28
N ARG A 390 -26.65 -12.73 -7.93
CA ARG A 390 -26.72 -14.12 -8.42
C ARG A 390 -26.36 -15.18 -7.37
N GLY A 391 -25.88 -14.77 -6.20
CA GLY A 391 -25.40 -15.68 -5.14
C GLY A 391 -24.09 -16.39 -5.46
N THR A 392 -23.27 -15.85 -6.37
CA THR A 392 -21.96 -16.39 -6.76
C THR A 392 -20.80 -15.78 -5.96
N ALA A 393 -21.02 -14.62 -5.32
CA ALA A 393 -20.01 -13.91 -4.53
C ALA A 393 -19.64 -14.62 -3.21
N ILE A 394 -20.63 -15.19 -2.51
CA ILE A 394 -20.45 -15.82 -1.20
C ILE A 394 -20.13 -17.31 -1.40
N ARG A 395 -18.85 -17.66 -1.32
CA ARG A 395 -18.35 -19.04 -1.49
C ARG A 395 -17.93 -19.61 -0.15
N LEU A 396 -18.70 -20.57 0.36
CA LEU A 396 -18.60 -21.07 1.75
C LEU A 396 -18.08 -22.51 1.84
N ARG A 397 -18.22 -23.31 0.77
CA ARG A 397 -17.91 -24.74 0.81
C ARG A 397 -16.63 -25.08 0.05
N PRO A 398 -15.54 -25.50 0.72
CA PRO A 398 -14.39 -26.08 0.04
C PRO A 398 -14.82 -27.24 -0.87
N GLY A 399 -14.30 -27.29 -2.09
CA GLY A 399 -14.47 -28.46 -2.96
C GLY A 399 -13.73 -29.68 -2.40
N ALA A 400 -14.04 -30.87 -2.94
CA ALA A 400 -13.28 -32.08 -2.62
C ALA A 400 -11.81 -31.99 -3.07
N ASP A 401 -11.54 -31.20 -4.11
CA ASP A 401 -10.20 -30.79 -4.52
C ASP A 401 -9.78 -29.53 -3.73
N PRO A 402 -8.72 -29.60 -2.90
CA PRO A 402 -8.20 -28.44 -2.16
C PRO A 402 -7.75 -27.27 -3.06
N ASN A 403 -7.46 -27.55 -4.33
CA ASN A 403 -7.04 -26.56 -5.32
C ASN A 403 -8.19 -26.04 -6.18
N ALA A 404 -9.43 -26.52 -5.98
CA ALA A 404 -10.60 -25.98 -6.65
C ALA A 404 -11.16 -24.75 -5.92
N PRO A 405 -11.80 -23.81 -6.64
CA PRO A 405 -12.54 -22.74 -5.98
C PRO A 405 -13.66 -23.32 -5.10
N TRP A 406 -13.91 -22.66 -3.98
CA TRP A 406 -15.03 -23.01 -3.10
C TRP A 406 -16.34 -22.81 -3.84
N SER A 407 -17.33 -23.65 -3.51
CA SER A 407 -18.63 -23.62 -4.15
C SER A 407 -19.44 -22.41 -3.66
N PRO A 408 -20.07 -21.66 -4.59
CA PRO A 408 -21.04 -20.64 -4.22
C PRO A 408 -22.31 -21.30 -3.67
N ILE A 409 -23.11 -20.55 -2.91
CA ILE A 409 -24.44 -21.01 -2.52
C ILE A 409 -25.48 -20.49 -3.50
N ALA A 410 -25.44 -21.05 -4.71
CA ALA A 410 -26.43 -20.75 -5.74
C ALA A 410 -27.83 -21.07 -5.20
N GLY A 411 -28.68 -20.05 -5.05
CA GLY A 411 -30.07 -20.19 -4.62
C GLY A 411 -30.35 -20.03 -3.12
N ALA A 412 -29.37 -19.72 -2.27
CA ALA A 412 -29.66 -19.36 -0.88
C ALA A 412 -30.39 -18.00 -0.79
N ARG A 413 -31.71 -18.07 -0.59
CA ARG A 413 -32.57 -16.91 -0.35
C ARG A 413 -32.94 -16.74 1.13
N SER A 414 -32.22 -17.40 2.04
CA SER A 414 -32.41 -17.24 3.49
C SER A 414 -31.07 -17.21 4.22
N ALA A 415 -31.02 -16.48 5.33
CA ALA A 415 -29.80 -16.41 6.14
C ALA A 415 -29.48 -17.73 6.86
N ALA A 416 -30.49 -18.54 7.16
CA ALA A 416 -30.28 -19.90 7.67
C ALA A 416 -29.50 -20.77 6.66
N ALA A 417 -29.84 -20.68 5.37
CA ALA A 417 -29.12 -21.39 4.32
C ALA A 417 -27.65 -20.96 4.17
N LEU A 418 -27.30 -19.72 4.56
CA LEU A 418 -25.90 -19.27 4.60
C LEU A 418 -25.13 -19.83 5.81
N LEU A 419 -25.82 -20.06 6.93
CA LEU A 419 -25.22 -20.59 8.17
C LEU A 419 -25.12 -22.12 8.19
N GLU A 420 -25.99 -22.82 7.47
CA GLU A 420 -26.03 -24.29 7.40
C GLU A 420 -25.13 -24.89 6.31
N ALA A 421 -24.59 -24.07 5.41
CA ALA A 421 -23.89 -24.50 4.20
C ALA A 421 -22.39 -24.74 4.37
#